data_AF-A0A0G4LV35-F1
#
_entry.id   AF-A0A0G4LV35-F1
#
_cell.length_a   1.000
_cell.length_b   1.000
_cell.length_c   1.000
_cell.angle_alpha   90.00
_cell.angle_beta   90.00
_cell.angle_gamma   90.00
#
_symmetry.space_group_name_H-M   'P 1'
#
loop_
_entity.id
_entity.type
_entity.pdbx_description
1 polymer ?
#
loop_
_entity_poly.entity_id
_entity_poly.type
_entity_poly.pdbx_seq_one_letter_code
_entity_poly.pdbx_strand_id
1 'polypeptide(L)'
;MARGELQPLRRSLAWRLSSSVVMGLTGAISRAFLYGLNDVQTEGLKPFLKLLDERQGGNRRQGLITVSNHISVLDDPVTWGVLPLKYAFKPRNLRWGLGAHDICFKN
;
A
#
# COMPACT_ATOMS: atom_id res chain seq x y z
N MET A 1 -15.92 -23.90 24.12
CA MET A 1 -14.82 -23.58 23.17
C MET A 1 -14.25 -22.21 23.54
N ALA A 2 -13.09 -22.17 24.18
CA ALA A 2 -12.44 -20.91 24.56
C ALA A 2 -11.87 -20.23 23.31
N ARG A 3 -12.32 -18.99 23.03
CA ARG A 3 -11.66 -18.11 22.06
C ARG A 3 -10.33 -17.69 22.67
N GLY A 4 -9.25 -18.40 22.33
CA GLY A 4 -7.90 -17.93 22.64
C GLY A 4 -7.69 -16.59 21.93
N GLU A 5 -7.50 -15.53 22.71
CA GLU A 5 -7.10 -14.24 22.16
C GLU A 5 -5.73 -14.41 21.50
N LEU A 6 -5.69 -14.39 20.17
CA LEU A 6 -4.44 -14.39 19.41
C LEU A 6 -3.71 -13.08 19.71
N GLN A 7 -2.76 -13.11 20.65
CA GLN A 7 -1.85 -12.00 20.85
C GLN A 7 -1.08 -11.74 19.54
N PRO A 8 -1.08 -10.51 19.01
CA PRO A 8 -0.38 -10.22 17.77
C PRO A 8 1.11 -10.48 17.95
N LEU A 9 1.67 -11.36 17.12
CA LEU A 9 3.10 -11.71 17.14
C LEU A 9 3.95 -10.43 17.08
N ARG A 10 4.77 -10.18 18.11
CA ARG A 10 5.65 -9.00 18.14
C ARG A 10 6.74 -9.16 17.07
N ARG A 11 6.57 -8.48 15.94
CA ARG A 11 7.50 -8.53 14.79
C ARG A 11 8.90 -8.05 15.19
N SER A 12 9.93 -8.79 14.79
CA SER A 12 11.34 -8.43 15.05
C SER A 12 11.76 -7.16 14.30
N LEU A 13 12.86 -6.52 14.72
CA LEU A 13 13.43 -5.36 14.01
C LEU A 13 13.82 -5.72 12.58
N ALA A 14 14.46 -6.86 12.38
CA ALA A 14 14.84 -7.38 11.07
C ALA A 14 13.62 -7.52 10.15
N TRP A 15 12.51 -8.06 10.66
CA TRP A 15 11.26 -8.17 9.90
C TRP A 15 10.69 -6.80 9.52
N ARG A 16 10.72 -5.83 10.43
CA ARG A 16 10.23 -4.47 10.17
C ARG A 16 11.08 -3.78 9.10
N LEU A 17 12.40 -3.94 9.16
CA LEU A 17 13.33 -3.37 8.20
C LEU A 17 13.17 -4.03 6.83
N SER A 18 13.16 -5.36 6.76
CA SER A 18 12.95 -6.08 5.50
C SER A 18 11.61 -5.73 4.88
N SER A 19 10.54 -5.63 5.68
CA SER A 19 9.22 -5.19 5.21
C SER A 19 9.27 -3.77 4.61
N SER A 20 9.93 -2.82 5.28
CA SER A 20 10.10 -1.46 4.76
C SER A 20 10.87 -1.44 3.44
N VAL A 21 11.93 -2.23 3.32
CA VAL A 21 12.76 -2.31 2.10
C VAL A 21 11.94 -2.89 0.95
N VAL A 22 11.29 -4.04 1.16
CA VAL A 22 10.47 -4.67 0.11
C VAL A 22 9.37 -3.72 -0.34
N MET A 23 8.60 -3.13 0.58
CA MET A 23 7.52 -2.20 0.22
C MET A 23 8.03 -0.93 -0.46
N GLY A 24 9.16 -0.39 0.01
CA GLY A 24 9.79 0.77 -0.59
C GLY A 24 10.27 0.51 -2.01
N LEU A 25 10.95 -0.63 -2.25
CA LEU A 25 11.41 -1.04 -3.57
C LEU A 25 10.25 -1.31 -4.52
N THR A 26 9.19 -2.02 -4.07
CA THR A 26 7.98 -2.22 -4.86
C THR A 26 7.39 -0.89 -5.31
N GLY A 27 7.18 0.06 -4.38
CA GLY A 27 6.66 1.39 -4.73
C GLY A 27 7.59 2.18 -5.65
N ALA A 28 8.91 2.06 -5.48
CA ALA A 28 9.88 2.72 -6.35
C ALA A 28 9.86 2.16 -7.78
N ILE A 29 9.82 0.83 -7.94
CA ILE A 29 9.71 0.18 -9.25
C ILE A 29 8.38 0.55 -9.91
N SER A 30 7.27 0.51 -9.18
CA SER A 30 5.95 0.93 -9.67
C SER A 30 5.96 2.37 -10.17
N ARG A 31 6.58 3.28 -9.42
CA ARG A 31 6.73 4.68 -9.82
C ARG A 31 7.61 4.84 -11.06
N ALA A 32 8.73 4.12 -11.11
CA ALA A 32 9.64 4.14 -12.25
C ALA A 32 8.97 3.59 -13.52
N PHE A 33 8.16 2.53 -13.39
CA PHE A 33 7.36 2.00 -14.49
C PHE A 33 6.35 3.04 -14.99
N LEU A 34 5.58 3.64 -14.08
CA LEU A 34 4.58 4.66 -14.42
C LEU A 34 5.21 5.85 -15.14
N TYR A 35 6.16 6.54 -14.51
CA TYR A 35 6.70 7.79 -15.07
C TYR A 35 7.87 7.61 -16.03
N GLY A 36 8.48 6.44 -16.08
CA GLY A 36 9.59 6.14 -16.98
C GLY A 36 9.16 5.50 -18.29
N LEU A 37 8.07 4.72 -18.30
CA LEU A 37 7.63 3.94 -19.45
C LEU A 37 6.22 4.31 -19.95
N ASN A 38 5.51 5.23 -19.29
CA ASN A 38 4.16 5.62 -19.67
C ASN A 38 3.97 7.15 -19.57
N ASP A 39 2.93 7.65 -20.24
CA ASP A 39 2.39 8.98 -19.97
C ASP A 39 1.28 8.86 -18.91
N VAL A 40 1.41 9.63 -17.82
CA VAL A 40 0.58 9.46 -16.62
C VAL A 40 -0.11 10.77 -16.29
N GLN A 41 -1.44 10.72 -16.29
CA GLN A 41 -2.29 11.84 -15.90
C GLN A 41 -2.98 11.54 -14.57
N THR A 42 -3.02 12.53 -13.68
CA THR A 42 -3.65 12.39 -12.37
C THR A 42 -4.53 13.59 -12.09
N GLU A 43 -5.81 13.34 -11.84
CA GLU A 43 -6.76 14.35 -11.41
C GLU A 43 -6.91 14.33 -9.89
N GLY A 44 -6.90 15.51 -9.25
CA GLY A 44 -7.10 15.62 -7.81
C GLY A 44 -5.98 15.05 -6.91
N LEU A 45 -4.78 14.77 -7.45
CA LEU A 45 -3.67 14.22 -6.65
C LEU A 45 -3.25 15.15 -5.51
N LYS A 46 -3.17 16.47 -5.74
CA LYS A 46 -2.76 17.45 -4.70
C LYS A 46 -3.69 17.44 -3.48
N PRO A 47 -5.02 17.62 -3.61
CA PRO A 47 -5.92 17.53 -2.46
C PRO A 47 -5.91 16.14 -1.82
N PHE A 48 -5.72 15.07 -2.59
CA PHE A 48 -5.57 13.72 -2.04
C PHE A 48 -4.32 13.59 -1.15
N LEU A 49 -3.16 14.10 -1.58
CA LEU A 49 -1.94 14.10 -0.77
C LEU A 49 -2.09 14.93 0.51
N LYS A 50 -2.76 16.08 0.44
CA LYS A 50 -3.08 16.90 1.62
C LYS A 50 -3.92 16.11 2.63
N LEU A 51 -4.97 15.44 2.17
CA LEU A 51 -5.80 14.56 3.01
C LEU A 51 -4.98 13.43 3.65
N LEU A 52 -4.06 12.81 2.91
CA LEU A 52 -3.18 11.76 3.45
C LEU A 52 -2.24 12.29 4.53
N ASP A 53 -1.67 13.49 4.36
CA ASP A 53 -0.73 14.09 5.32
C ASP A 53 -1.44 14.56 6.60
N GLU A 54 -2.61 15.19 6.50
CA GLU A 54 -3.43 15.60 7.66
C GLU A 54 -3.83 14.38 8.53
N ARG A 55 -4.11 13.24 7.89
CA ARG A 55 -4.41 11.96 8.57
C ARG A 55 -3.21 11.35 9.28
N GLN A 56 -1.97 11.74 8.97
CA GLN A 56 -0.79 11.24 9.66
C GLN A 56 -0.49 11.97 10.97
N GLY A 57 -0.78 13.26 11.05
CA GLY A 57 -0.53 14.09 12.24
C GLY A 57 -1.67 14.10 13.27
N GLY A 58 -2.90 13.75 12.87
CA GLY A 58 -4.09 13.77 13.74
C GLY A 58 -4.50 12.44 14.35
N ASN A 59 -5.60 12.46 15.12
CA ASN A 59 -6.26 11.27 15.64
C ASN A 59 -6.95 10.53 14.47
N ARG A 60 -6.43 9.36 14.07
CA ARG A 60 -6.95 8.51 12.95
C ARG A 60 -8.32 7.89 13.29
N ARG A 61 -9.29 8.71 13.70
CA ARG A 61 -10.62 8.29 14.15
C ARG A 61 -11.51 7.79 13.01
N GLN A 62 -11.22 8.19 11.77
CA GLN A 62 -12.00 7.81 10.60
C GLN A 62 -11.12 7.13 9.54
N GLY A 63 -11.58 6.02 8.96
CA GLY A 63 -10.93 5.37 7.82
C GLY A 63 -10.99 6.23 6.55
N LEU A 64 -10.06 6.01 5.61
CA LEU A 64 -10.16 6.52 4.25
C LEU A 64 -10.37 5.30 3.36
N ILE A 65 -11.48 5.29 2.62
CA ILE A 65 -11.79 4.23 1.66
C ILE A 65 -11.63 4.83 0.28
N THR A 66 -10.79 4.19 -0.53
CA THR A 66 -10.65 4.48 -1.96
C THR A 66 -11.31 3.36 -2.73
N VAL A 67 -12.09 3.71 -3.75
CA VAL A 67 -12.74 2.74 -4.64
C VAL A 67 -12.13 2.95 -6.03
N SER A 68 -11.68 1.87 -6.65
CA SER A 68 -11.11 1.88 -7.98
C SER A 68 -11.60 0.67 -8.75
N ASN A 69 -11.61 0.78 -10.08
CA ASN A 69 -11.73 -0.40 -10.93
C ASN A 69 -10.47 -1.26 -10.75
N HIS A 70 -10.60 -2.57 -10.90
CA HIS A 70 -9.51 -3.54 -10.79
C HIS A 70 -9.54 -4.48 -12.00
N ILE A 71 -8.49 -4.43 -12.80
CA ILE A 71 -8.34 -5.21 -14.03
C ILE A 71 -7.22 -6.24 -13.86
N SER A 72 -6.16 -5.90 -13.12
CA SER A 72 -4.98 -6.76 -13.00
C SER A 72 -4.35 -6.74 -11.62
N VAL A 73 -3.65 -7.82 -11.25
CA VAL A 73 -2.87 -7.89 -10.00
C VAL A 73 -1.78 -6.81 -9.94
N LEU A 74 -1.34 -6.27 -11.07
CA LEU A 74 -0.37 -5.17 -11.08
C LEU A 74 -0.98 -3.86 -10.55
N ASP A 75 -2.31 -3.71 -10.57
CA ASP A 75 -2.99 -2.51 -10.09
C ASP A 75 -2.68 -2.25 -8.60
N ASP A 76 -2.42 -3.32 -7.83
CA ASP A 76 -2.12 -3.27 -6.41
C ASP A 76 -0.88 -2.40 -6.11
N PRO A 77 0.33 -2.68 -6.62
CA PRO A 77 1.47 -1.79 -6.37
C PRO A 77 1.56 -0.64 -7.37
N VAL A 78 1.16 -0.85 -8.64
CA VAL A 78 1.41 0.12 -9.72
C VAL A 78 0.57 1.38 -9.54
N THR A 79 -0.73 1.25 -9.25
CA THR A 79 -1.62 2.42 -9.09
C THR A 79 -1.09 3.39 -8.03
N TRP A 80 -0.55 2.88 -6.92
CA TRP A 80 -0.01 3.72 -5.86
C TRP A 80 1.38 4.31 -6.17
N GLY A 81 2.02 3.94 -7.29
CA GLY A 81 3.27 4.53 -7.75
C GLY A 81 3.18 6.03 -8.06
N VAL A 82 1.97 6.55 -8.32
CA VAL A 82 1.72 8.00 -8.45
C VAL A 82 2.05 8.77 -7.16
N LEU A 83 1.99 8.11 -6.00
CA LEU A 83 2.28 8.73 -4.72
C LEU A 83 3.79 8.99 -4.54
N PRO A 84 4.18 10.08 -3.83
CA PRO A 84 5.55 10.30 -3.42
C PRO A 84 6.15 9.12 -2.64
N LEU A 85 7.43 8.81 -2.87
CA LEU A 85 8.09 7.63 -2.28
C LEU A 85 8.04 7.59 -0.74
N LYS A 86 7.91 8.74 -0.06
CA LYS A 86 7.73 8.81 1.41
C LYS A 86 6.58 7.95 1.93
N TYR A 87 5.57 7.67 1.11
CA TYR A 87 4.45 6.80 1.49
C TYR A 87 4.80 5.32 1.37
N ALA A 88 5.63 4.92 0.40
CA ALA A 88 6.06 3.53 0.15
C ALA A 88 6.97 2.96 1.24
N PHE A 89 7.74 3.81 1.93
CA PHE A 89 8.63 3.40 3.04
C PHE A 89 7.93 3.38 4.41
N LYS A 90 6.60 3.48 4.45
CA LYS A 90 5.79 3.40 5.68
C LYS A 90 4.96 2.12 5.68
N PRO A 91 5.56 0.95 5.96
CA PRO A 91 4.89 -0.35 5.80
C PRO A 91 3.66 -0.54 6.69
N ARG A 92 3.49 0.29 7.74
CA ARG A 92 2.27 0.29 8.57
C ARG A 92 1.03 0.80 7.83
N ASN A 93 1.20 1.51 6.71
CA ASN A 93 0.11 2.07 5.91
C ASN A 93 -0.14 1.29 4.62
N LEU A 94 0.60 0.21 4.38
CA LEU A 94 0.62 -0.48 3.09
C LEU A 94 0.32 -1.96 3.32
N ARG A 95 -0.56 -2.50 2.49
CA ARG A 95 -0.83 -3.94 2.39
C ARG A 95 -1.41 -4.19 1.01
N TRP A 96 -0.78 -5.09 0.28
CA TRP A 96 -1.17 -5.52 -1.07
C TRP A 96 -0.85 -7.00 -1.21
N GLY A 97 -1.52 -7.68 -2.14
CA GLY A 97 -1.33 -9.10 -2.41
C GLY A 97 -1.06 -9.32 -3.89
N LEU A 98 0.00 -10.04 -4.23
CA LEU A 98 0.30 -10.41 -5.62
C LEU A 98 -0.54 -11.61 -6.12
N GLY A 99 -1.58 -11.97 -5.37
CA GLY A 99 -2.36 -13.17 -5.59
C GLY A 99 -3.83 -12.83 -5.68
N ALA A 100 -4.42 -13.07 -6.84
CA ALA A 100 -5.86 -12.99 -7.00
C ALA A 100 -6.51 -14.17 -6.25
N HIS A 101 -7.70 -13.93 -5.69
CA HIS A 101 -8.38 -14.90 -4.83
C HIS A 101 -8.60 -16.25 -5.53
N ASP A 102 -8.95 -16.22 -6.81
CA ASP A 102 -9.17 -17.36 -7.72
C ASP A 102 -7.88 -18.16 -8.04
N ILE A 103 -6.71 -17.57 -7.81
CA ILE A 103 -5.41 -18.24 -7.98
C ILE A 103 -4.90 -18.77 -6.64
N CYS A 104 -4.99 -17.99 -5.57
CA CYS A 104 -4.43 -18.34 -4.26
C CYS A 104 -5.30 -19.29 -3.44
N PHE A 105 -6.60 -19.33 -3.69
CA PHE A 105 -7.54 -20.19 -2.99
C PHE A 105 -8.30 -21.02 -4.02
N LYS A 106 -7.62 -22.01 -4.57
CA LYS A 106 -8.25 -23.11 -5.31
C LYS A 106 -8.65 -24.18 -4.29
N ASN A 107 -9.86 -24.72 -4.42
CA ASN A 107 -10.31 -25.88 -3.64
C ASN A 107 -9.41 -27.08 -3.90
#